data_AF-A0A0C5E5C6-F1
#
_entry.id   AF-A0A0C5E5C6-F1
#
_cell.length_a   1.000
_cell.length_b   1.000
_cell.length_c   1.000
_cell.angle_alpha   90.00
_cell.angle_beta   90.00
_cell.angle_gamma   90.00
#
_symmetry.space_group_name_H-M   'P 1'
#
loop_
_entity.id
_entity.type
_entity.pdbx_description
1 polymer ?
#
loop_
_entity_poly.entity_id
_entity_poly.type
_entity_poly.pdbx_seq_one_letter_code
_entity_poly.pdbx_strand_id
1 'polypeptide(L)'
;MLCAFHIPACDRSFLLYSRNEKLGNRLARVYLGAFALEDGNVRMICASAQEWENALEVLKTLFEDVNAGRNTAAADSYHLVDLGEKEVPTSRVEAHRQLQISQQWLLRLLNRVTDGQYDVPVEEDPAHASENLAFGFELTEQPPQVSEHLMNKLTTLSTDPALAVNFSFGERGRCVSPIAERPAVAAPAQAVAIDEPGASDSLKKVERNIRSIMTSLRQRKDALLAERLRLSTLERQLAEREAALDLREAAMQDKDALLNAGLSQLKDIDSELDELFRGLDNATQS
;
A
#
# COMPACT_ATOMS: atom_id res chain seq x y z
N MET A 1 -14.75 -2.29 -2.78
CA MET A 1 -14.52 -2.99 -4.06
C MET A 1 -13.80 -2.04 -5.00
N LEU A 2 -12.82 -2.50 -5.78
CA LEU A 2 -12.05 -1.63 -6.68
C LEU A 2 -12.57 -1.74 -8.10
N CYS A 3 -12.56 -2.96 -8.65
CA CYS A 3 -13.12 -3.25 -9.95
C CYS A 3 -13.47 -4.75 -10.05
N ALA A 4 -14.39 -5.08 -10.95
CA ALA A 4 -14.59 -6.44 -11.40
C ALA A 4 -14.39 -6.49 -12.91
N PHE A 5 -13.86 -7.60 -13.40
CA PHE A 5 -13.62 -7.81 -14.82
C PHE A 5 -13.87 -9.26 -15.19
N HIS A 6 -14.25 -9.49 -16.43
CA HIS A 6 -14.44 -10.81 -17.01
C HIS A 6 -13.49 -11.00 -18.17
N ILE A 7 -12.95 -12.21 -18.27
CA ILE A 7 -11.99 -12.62 -19.27
C ILE A 7 -12.68 -13.60 -20.23
N PRO A 8 -13.02 -13.16 -21.46
CA PRO A 8 -13.69 -14.04 -22.43
C PRO A 8 -12.88 -15.29 -22.78
N ALA A 9 -11.54 -15.19 -22.78
CA ALA A 9 -10.65 -16.29 -23.15
C ALA A 9 -10.76 -17.53 -22.22
N CYS A 10 -11.16 -17.34 -20.97
CA CYS A 10 -11.40 -18.44 -20.02
C CYS A 10 -12.82 -18.45 -19.44
N ASP A 11 -13.73 -17.64 -20.00
CA ASP A 11 -15.11 -17.47 -19.55
C ASP A 11 -15.22 -17.31 -18.02
N ARG A 12 -14.37 -16.43 -17.46
CA ARG A 12 -14.20 -16.32 -16.01
C ARG A 12 -14.18 -14.87 -15.55
N SER A 13 -14.86 -14.62 -14.44
CA SER A 13 -14.93 -13.30 -13.82
C SER A 13 -14.08 -13.22 -12.57
N PHE A 14 -13.45 -12.06 -12.37
CA PHE A 14 -12.54 -11.78 -11.27
C PHE A 14 -12.86 -10.43 -10.64
N LEU A 15 -12.74 -10.41 -9.32
CA LEU A 15 -13.01 -9.27 -8.46
C LEU A 15 -11.69 -8.81 -7.84
N LEU A 16 -11.34 -7.55 -8.07
CA LEU A 16 -10.25 -6.89 -7.39
C LEU A 16 -10.80 -6.03 -6.25
N TYR A 17 -10.33 -6.26 -5.03
CA TYR A 17 -10.72 -5.46 -3.87
C TYR A 17 -9.53 -5.21 -2.94
N SER A 18 -9.60 -4.13 -2.17
CA SER A 18 -8.65 -3.85 -1.09
C SER A 18 -9.40 -3.75 0.23
N ARG A 19 -8.74 -4.16 1.32
CA ARG A 19 -9.19 -3.96 2.69
C ARG A 19 -8.57 -2.70 3.32
N ASN A 20 -8.01 -1.80 2.52
CA ASN A 20 -7.28 -0.61 2.94
C ASN A 20 -6.01 -0.90 3.77
N GLU A 21 -5.40 -2.05 3.54
CA GLU A 21 -4.17 -2.48 4.21
C GLU A 21 -2.95 -1.86 3.49
N LYS A 22 -2.24 -0.95 4.17
CA LYS A 22 -1.01 -0.31 3.67
C LYS A 22 0.20 -1.11 4.13
N LEU A 23 1.08 -1.50 3.20
CA LEU A 23 2.26 -2.32 3.49
C LEU A 23 3.56 -1.51 3.62
N GLY A 24 3.47 -0.18 3.60
CA GLY A 24 4.61 0.74 3.69
C GLY A 24 4.35 2.01 2.89
N ASN A 25 5.42 2.72 2.54
CA ASN A 25 5.35 4.12 2.11
C ASN A 25 4.63 4.33 0.75
N ARG A 26 4.49 3.28 -0.09
CA ARG A 26 3.89 3.37 -1.44
C ARG A 26 3.19 2.09 -1.94
N LEU A 27 3.05 1.06 -1.09
CA LEU A 27 2.46 -0.22 -1.49
C LEU A 27 1.15 -0.47 -0.74
N ALA A 28 0.15 -0.92 -1.48
CA ALA A 28 -1.15 -1.35 -0.97
C ALA A 28 -1.30 -2.86 -1.16
N ARG A 29 -1.90 -3.51 -0.16
CA ARG A 29 -2.34 -4.90 -0.30
C ARG A 29 -3.71 -4.93 -0.96
N VAL A 30 -3.81 -5.76 -2.00
CA VAL A 30 -5.08 -6.01 -2.69
C VAL A 30 -5.29 -7.51 -2.81
N TYR A 31 -6.54 -7.88 -3.03
CA TYR A 31 -6.99 -9.24 -3.13
C TYR A 31 -7.72 -9.40 -4.46
N LEU A 32 -7.38 -10.46 -5.17
CA LEU A 32 -8.04 -10.87 -6.39
C LEU A 32 -8.81 -12.15 -6.09
N GLY A 33 -10.10 -12.18 -6.41
CA GLY A 33 -10.92 -13.37 -6.21
C GLY A 33 -11.69 -13.73 -7.47
N ALA A 34 -11.78 -15.01 -7.81
CA ALA A 34 -12.64 -15.45 -8.90
C ALA A 34 -14.10 -15.50 -8.41
N PHE A 35 -15.04 -15.08 -9.25
CA PHE A 35 -16.46 -15.13 -8.92
C PHE A 35 -17.30 -15.57 -10.12
N ALA A 36 -18.47 -16.14 -9.82
CA ALA A 36 -19.54 -16.40 -10.77
C ALA A 36 -20.76 -15.56 -10.38
N LEU A 37 -21.52 -15.14 -11.38
CA LEU A 37 -22.80 -14.48 -11.20
C LEU A 37 -23.90 -15.54 -11.42
N GLU A 38 -24.48 -16.06 -10.34
CA GLU A 38 -25.56 -17.05 -10.39
C GLU A 38 -26.83 -16.42 -9.81
N ASP A 39 -27.93 -16.43 -10.57
CA ASP A 39 -29.24 -15.92 -10.13
C ASP A 39 -29.22 -14.49 -9.56
N GLY A 40 -28.35 -13.64 -10.12
CA GLY A 40 -28.17 -12.25 -9.69
C GLY A 40 -27.25 -12.07 -8.48
N ASN A 41 -26.86 -13.16 -7.80
CA ASN A 41 -25.95 -13.15 -6.66
C ASN A 41 -24.50 -13.40 -7.09
N VAL A 42 -23.57 -12.73 -6.40
CA VAL A 42 -22.13 -12.94 -6.60
C VAL A 42 -21.70 -14.11 -5.72
N ARG A 43 -21.11 -15.14 -6.32
CA ARG A 43 -20.53 -16.27 -5.60
C ARG A 43 -19.04 -16.38 -5.90
N MET A 44 -18.22 -16.37 -4.85
CA MET A 44 -16.79 -16.60 -5.00
C MET A 44 -16.52 -18.09 -5.29
N ILE A 45 -15.61 -18.35 -6.22
CA ILE A 45 -15.28 -19.68 -6.71
C ILE A 45 -13.76 -19.87 -6.73
N CYS A 46 -13.32 -21.12 -6.67
CA CYS A 46 -11.90 -21.43 -6.84
C CYS A 46 -11.51 -21.28 -8.32
N ALA A 47 -10.29 -20.81 -8.57
CA ALA A 47 -9.69 -20.77 -9.89
C ALA A 47 -8.42 -21.63 -9.92
N SER A 48 -8.18 -22.27 -11.06
CA SER A 48 -7.00 -23.03 -11.39
C SER A 48 -5.78 -22.11 -11.61
N ALA A 49 -4.58 -22.69 -11.60
CA ALA A 49 -3.34 -21.93 -11.82
C ALA A 49 -3.35 -21.16 -13.16
N GLN A 50 -3.87 -21.77 -14.23
CA GLN A 50 -3.96 -21.15 -15.55
C GLN A 50 -4.93 -19.96 -15.57
N GLU A 51 -6.09 -20.09 -14.94
CA GLU A 51 -7.07 -19.01 -14.83
C GLU A 51 -6.50 -17.82 -14.06
N TRP A 52 -5.70 -18.09 -13.03
CA TRP A 52 -5.01 -17.04 -12.29
C TRP A 52 -3.92 -16.33 -13.10
N GLU A 53 -3.15 -17.05 -13.92
CA GLU A 53 -2.15 -16.44 -14.80
C GLU A 53 -2.82 -15.51 -15.81
N ASN A 54 -3.91 -15.95 -16.44
CA ASN A 54 -4.69 -15.14 -17.36
C ASN A 54 -5.24 -13.89 -16.65
N ALA A 55 -5.75 -14.04 -15.42
CA ALA A 55 -6.26 -12.92 -14.63
C ALA A 55 -5.18 -11.91 -14.26
N LEU A 56 -3.97 -12.38 -13.96
CA LEU A 56 -2.83 -11.50 -13.69
C LEU A 56 -2.35 -10.77 -14.93
N GLU A 57 -2.35 -11.42 -16.09
CA GLU A 57 -2.00 -10.80 -17.36
C GLU A 57 -3.02 -9.70 -17.72
N VAL A 58 -4.31 -10.02 -17.64
CA VAL A 58 -5.38 -9.03 -17.83
C VAL A 58 -5.25 -7.88 -16.84
N LEU A 59 -4.97 -8.16 -15.56
CA LEU A 59 -4.77 -7.13 -14.56
C LEU A 59 -3.58 -6.21 -14.89
N LYS A 60 -2.48 -6.74 -15.42
CA LYS A 60 -1.35 -5.93 -15.91
C LYS A 60 -1.80 -5.01 -17.05
N THR A 61 -2.49 -5.57 -18.05
CA THR A 61 -2.98 -4.77 -19.18
C THR A 61 -3.94 -3.67 -18.72
N LEU A 62 -4.83 -3.98 -17.76
CA LEU A 62 -5.73 -3.00 -17.14
C LEU A 62 -4.96 -1.84 -16.51
N PHE A 63 -3.90 -2.12 -15.73
CA PHE A 63 -3.09 -1.06 -15.12
C PHE A 63 -2.29 -0.26 -16.15
N GLU A 64 -1.79 -0.92 -17.20
CA GLU A 64 -1.11 -0.24 -18.31
C GLU A 64 -2.07 0.68 -19.08
N ASP A 65 -3.30 0.23 -19.34
CA ASP A 65 -4.35 1.01 -20.00
C ASP A 65 -4.74 2.23 -19.15
N VAL A 66 -4.97 2.02 -17.86
CA VAL A 66 -5.26 3.08 -16.87
C VAL A 66 -4.13 4.11 -16.80
N ASN A 67 -2.87 3.65 -16.81
CA ASN A 67 -1.70 4.54 -16.75
C ASN A 67 -1.44 5.28 -18.05
N ALA A 68 -1.74 4.67 -19.20
CA ALA A 68 -1.61 5.28 -20.51
C ALA A 68 -2.81 6.18 -20.88
N GLY A 69 -3.83 6.27 -20.03
CA GLY A 69 -5.07 7.00 -20.32
C GLY A 69 -5.86 6.40 -21.49
N ARG A 70 -5.62 5.13 -21.83
CA ARG A 70 -6.30 4.45 -22.94
C ARG A 70 -7.62 3.87 -22.44
N ASN A 71 -8.72 4.29 -23.06
CA ASN A 71 -10.07 3.75 -22.80
C ASN A 71 -10.37 2.45 -23.55
N THR A 72 -9.41 1.96 -24.34
CA THR A 72 -9.56 0.68 -25.01
C THR A 72 -9.32 -0.41 -23.98
N ALA A 73 -10.38 -0.89 -23.33
CA ALA A 73 -10.45 -2.32 -23.09
C ALA A 73 -10.14 -2.95 -24.45
N ALA A 74 -8.97 -3.58 -24.60
CA ALA A 74 -8.67 -4.31 -25.82
C ALA A 74 -9.87 -5.24 -26.00
N ALA A 75 -10.70 -4.98 -27.03
CA ALA A 75 -12.12 -5.33 -27.03
C ALA A 75 -12.39 -6.84 -26.87
N ASP A 76 -11.36 -7.66 -27.03
CA ASP A 76 -11.39 -9.11 -26.94
C ASP A 76 -10.67 -9.69 -25.70
N SER A 77 -9.93 -8.88 -24.93
CA SER A 77 -9.09 -9.37 -23.82
C SER A 77 -9.81 -9.39 -22.48
N TYR A 78 -10.61 -8.36 -22.16
CA TYR A 78 -11.40 -8.30 -20.93
C TYR A 78 -12.54 -7.29 -21.05
N HIS A 79 -13.61 -7.49 -20.27
CA HIS A 79 -14.64 -6.48 -20.07
C HIS A 79 -14.82 -6.17 -18.58
N LEU A 80 -15.03 -4.90 -18.25
CA LEU A 80 -15.33 -4.49 -16.89
C LEU A 80 -16.77 -4.88 -16.55
N VAL A 81 -16.95 -5.45 -15.37
CA VAL A 81 -18.25 -5.86 -14.85
C VAL A 81 -18.64 -4.86 -13.77
N ASP A 82 -19.77 -4.19 -13.96
CA ASP A 82 -20.37 -3.40 -12.89
C ASP A 82 -21.13 -4.33 -11.95
N LEU A 83 -20.67 -4.42 -10.71
CA LEU A 83 -21.33 -5.19 -9.66
C LEU A 83 -22.31 -4.34 -8.84
N GLY A 84 -22.41 -3.03 -9.08
CA GLY A 84 -23.30 -2.12 -8.36
C GLY A 84 -23.17 -2.26 -6.84
N GLU A 85 -24.31 -2.32 -6.15
CA GLU A 85 -24.42 -2.52 -4.69
C GLU A 85 -24.54 -4.01 -4.29
N LYS A 86 -24.14 -4.95 -5.16
CA LYS A 86 -24.27 -6.38 -4.84
C LYS A 86 -23.33 -6.78 -3.71
N GLU A 87 -23.88 -7.44 -2.70
CA GLU A 87 -23.09 -8.00 -1.61
C GLU A 87 -22.23 -9.16 -2.13
N VAL A 88 -20.92 -9.04 -1.92
CA VAL A 88 -19.96 -10.12 -2.18
C VAL A 88 -19.82 -10.93 -0.90
N PRO A 89 -20.31 -12.18 -0.85
CA PRO A 89 -20.26 -12.99 0.36
C PRO A 89 -18.82 -13.34 0.73
N THR A 90 -18.57 -13.48 2.03
CA THR A 90 -17.28 -13.96 2.54
C THR A 90 -17.01 -15.37 2.04
N SER A 91 -15.81 -15.61 1.50
CA SER A 91 -15.46 -16.90 0.93
C SER A 91 -14.16 -17.47 1.49
N ARG A 92 -13.85 -18.72 1.12
CA ARG A 92 -12.65 -19.41 1.59
C ARG A 92 -11.41 -18.71 1.09
N VAL A 93 -10.35 -18.76 1.89
CA VAL A 93 -9.07 -18.12 1.55
C VAL A 93 -8.50 -18.64 0.22
N GLU A 94 -8.73 -19.91 -0.11
CA GLU A 94 -8.27 -20.50 -1.37
C GLU A 94 -8.89 -19.88 -2.63
N ALA A 95 -10.04 -19.21 -2.50
CA ALA A 95 -10.69 -18.49 -3.60
C ALA A 95 -10.11 -17.09 -3.83
N HIS A 96 -9.16 -16.66 -2.99
CA HIS A 96 -8.55 -15.34 -3.02
C HIS A 96 -7.03 -15.43 -3.18
N ARG A 97 -6.48 -14.52 -3.99
CA ARG A 97 -5.04 -14.34 -4.18
C ARG A 97 -4.64 -12.96 -3.69
N GLN A 98 -3.67 -12.92 -2.79
CA GLN A 98 -3.12 -11.66 -2.28
C GLN A 98 -2.07 -11.11 -3.24
N LEU A 99 -2.15 -9.80 -3.52
CA LEU A 99 -1.20 -9.08 -4.37
C LEU A 99 -0.73 -7.80 -3.67
N GLN A 100 0.45 -7.33 -4.06
CA GLN A 100 0.99 -6.05 -3.63
C GLN A 100 1.09 -5.12 -4.83
N ILE A 101 0.45 -3.96 -4.75
CA ILE A 101 0.36 -3.01 -5.87
C ILE A 101 0.75 -1.60 -5.39
N SER A 102 1.38 -0.83 -6.27
CA SER A 102 1.65 0.59 -6.02
C SER A 102 0.36 1.35 -5.73
N GLN A 103 0.36 2.15 -4.65
CA GLN A 103 -0.80 2.95 -4.26
C GLN A 103 -1.21 3.95 -5.36
N GLN A 104 -0.25 4.45 -6.15
CA GLN A 104 -0.52 5.37 -7.25
C GLN A 104 -1.36 4.69 -8.36
N TRP A 105 -1.08 3.42 -8.65
CA TRP A 105 -1.83 2.66 -9.66
C TRP A 105 -3.23 2.33 -9.16
N LEU A 106 -3.36 2.04 -7.87
CA LEU A 106 -4.65 1.81 -7.23
C LEU A 106 -5.54 3.05 -7.31
N LEU A 107 -4.99 4.22 -6.99
CA LEU A 107 -5.71 5.50 -7.04
C LEU A 107 -6.14 5.85 -8.47
N ARG A 108 -5.28 5.62 -9.47
CA ARG A 108 -5.65 5.84 -10.88
C ARG A 108 -6.76 4.90 -11.34
N LEU A 109 -6.72 3.64 -10.92
CA LEU A 109 -7.78 2.67 -11.21
C LEU A 109 -9.10 3.09 -10.56
N LEU A 110 -9.06 3.57 -9.33
CA LEU A 110 -10.25 4.02 -8.59
C LEU A 110 -10.86 5.25 -9.25
N ASN A 111 -10.04 6.23 -9.63
CA ASN A 111 -10.48 7.42 -10.36
C ASN A 111 -11.09 7.05 -11.72
N ARG A 112 -10.58 6.03 -12.42
CA ARG A 112 -11.20 5.55 -13.67
C ARG A 112 -12.60 4.97 -13.46
N VAL A 113 -12.85 4.31 -12.32
CA VAL A 113 -14.16 3.72 -12.00
C VAL A 113 -15.14 4.78 -11.51
N THR A 114 -14.66 5.83 -10.84
CA THR A 114 -15.51 6.92 -10.31
C THR A 114 -15.77 8.03 -11.32
N ASP A 115 -14.87 8.29 -12.26
CA ASP A 115 -14.93 9.48 -13.09
C ASP A 115 -15.17 9.19 -14.57
N GLY A 116 -16.43 9.39 -14.96
CA GLY A 116 -16.75 10.14 -16.17
C GLY A 116 -16.39 11.64 -16.10
N GLN A 117 -15.73 12.15 -15.05
CA GLN A 117 -15.17 13.50 -15.00
C GLN A 117 -14.35 13.76 -13.73
N TYR A 118 -13.01 13.78 -13.83
CA TYR A 118 -12.19 14.71 -13.06
C TYR A 118 -10.95 15.07 -13.88
N ASP A 119 -10.87 16.35 -14.20
CA ASP A 119 -9.83 16.96 -15.01
C ASP A 119 -8.48 16.89 -14.30
N VAL A 120 -7.45 16.55 -15.08
CA VAL A 120 -6.07 16.38 -14.64
C VAL A 120 -5.40 17.76 -14.51
N PRO A 121 -4.63 18.06 -13.45
CA PRO A 121 -3.57 19.04 -13.57
C PRO A 121 -2.31 18.36 -14.14
N VAL A 122 -2.15 18.61 -15.43
CA VAL A 122 -0.95 18.73 -16.26
C VAL A 122 0.42 18.47 -15.62
N GLU A 123 1.20 17.67 -16.37
CA GLU A 123 2.67 17.51 -16.44
C GLU A 123 3.42 16.89 -15.25
N GLU A 124 3.82 15.62 -15.42
CA GLU A 124 5.20 15.19 -15.19
C GLU A 124 5.65 14.17 -16.26
N ASP A 125 6.90 14.35 -16.68
CA ASP A 125 7.68 13.78 -17.79
C ASP A 125 7.50 12.26 -18.04
N PRO A 126 7.29 11.80 -19.30
CA PRO A 126 7.22 10.37 -19.65
C PRO A 126 8.54 9.59 -19.46
N ALA A 127 9.63 10.23 -19.05
CA ALA A 127 10.92 9.59 -18.85
C ALA A 127 11.04 8.75 -17.55
N HIS A 128 10.20 9.00 -16.54
CA HIS A 128 10.31 8.34 -15.23
C HIS A 128 9.32 7.18 -14.98
N ALA A 129 8.37 6.95 -15.90
CA ALA A 129 7.42 5.83 -15.80
C ALA A 129 8.06 4.46 -16.12
N SER A 130 9.23 4.44 -16.76
CA SER A 130 9.84 3.21 -17.28
C SER A 130 10.80 2.50 -16.31
N GLU A 131 11.22 3.12 -15.20
CA GLU A 131 12.27 2.56 -14.33
C GLU A 131 11.77 1.89 -13.03
N ASN A 132 10.45 1.87 -12.77
CA ASN A 132 9.86 1.14 -11.63
C ASN A 132 9.08 -0.11 -12.05
N LEU A 133 9.54 -0.79 -13.09
CA LEU A 133 9.05 -2.11 -13.54
C LEU A 133 9.61 -3.27 -12.68
N ALA A 134 9.86 -3.03 -11.39
CA ALA A 134 10.12 -4.10 -10.43
C ALA A 134 8.76 -4.65 -9.95
N PHE A 135 8.10 -5.41 -10.81
CA PHE A 135 6.93 -6.23 -10.47
C PHE A 135 7.35 -7.31 -9.46
N GLY A 136 7.31 -6.97 -8.18
CA GLY A 136 7.33 -7.95 -7.09
C GLY A 136 5.95 -8.59 -6.93
N PHE A 137 5.56 -9.47 -7.86
CA PHE A 137 4.49 -10.44 -7.59
C PHE A 137 5.06 -11.50 -6.65
N GLU A 138 5.20 -11.16 -5.37
CA GLU A 138 5.52 -12.15 -4.36
C GLU A 138 4.26 -12.99 -4.12
N LEU A 139 4.14 -14.13 -4.81
CA LEU A 139 3.21 -15.18 -4.46
C LEU A 139 3.48 -15.57 -3.02
N THR A 140 2.67 -15.08 -2.09
CA THR A 140 2.63 -15.67 -0.75
C THR A 140 1.71 -16.90 -0.83
N GLU A 141 2.23 -18.05 -1.29
CA GLU A 141 1.56 -19.35 -1.16
C GLU A 141 1.63 -19.86 0.28
N GLN A 142 1.18 -19.05 1.25
CA GLN A 142 1.13 -19.49 2.64
C GLN A 142 -0.29 -19.25 3.18
N PRO A 143 -0.99 -20.32 3.61
CA PRO A 143 -2.32 -20.17 4.20
C PRO A 143 -2.23 -19.31 5.46
N PRO A 144 -3.22 -18.44 5.74
CA PRO A 144 -3.16 -17.51 6.86
C PRO A 144 -3.18 -18.31 8.15
N GLN A 145 -2.08 -18.25 8.90
CA GLN A 145 -2.15 -18.54 10.31
C GLN A 145 -2.97 -17.42 10.96
N VAL A 146 -4.11 -17.83 11.51
CA VAL A 146 -4.95 -17.01 12.35
C VAL A 146 -4.14 -16.65 13.58
N SER A 147 -3.62 -15.42 13.63
CA SER A 147 -3.24 -14.78 14.88
C SER A 147 -4.29 -13.71 15.17
N GLU A 148 -5.21 -14.07 16.05
CA GLU A 148 -6.14 -13.17 16.74
C GLU A 148 -5.35 -12.10 17.50
N HIS A 149 -4.97 -11.03 16.83
CA HIS A 149 -4.55 -9.79 17.49
C HIS A 149 -4.64 -8.70 16.44
N LEU A 150 -5.67 -7.87 16.53
CA LEU A 150 -5.79 -6.49 16.02
C LEU A 150 -7.28 -6.11 15.99
N MET A 151 -7.93 -6.17 17.15
CA MET A 151 -8.95 -5.17 17.47
C MET A 151 -8.27 -4.15 18.37
N ASN A 152 -8.50 -2.87 18.09
CA ASN A 152 -7.83 -1.68 18.60
C ASN A 152 -6.60 -1.33 17.73
N LYS A 153 -6.57 -0.29 16.90
CA LYS A 153 -7.17 1.04 17.05
C LYS A 153 -7.42 1.66 15.67
N LEU A 154 -8.65 2.13 15.45
CA LEU A 154 -9.06 2.95 14.31
C LEU A 154 -9.39 4.33 14.88
N THR A 155 -8.43 5.24 14.82
CA THR A 155 -8.51 6.67 15.21
C THR A 155 -7.16 7.28 14.77
N THR A 156 -6.97 8.39 14.06
CA THR A 156 -7.76 9.42 13.37
C THR A 156 -6.72 10.27 12.59
N LEU A 157 -7.11 10.83 11.44
CA LEU A 157 -6.82 12.19 10.89
C LEU A 157 -5.40 12.78 11.10
N SER A 158 -4.63 13.01 10.02
CA SER A 158 -4.49 14.33 9.33
C SER A 158 -3.92 15.45 10.23
N THR A 159 -2.74 16.00 9.92
CA THR A 159 -2.49 17.35 9.35
C THR A 159 -0.95 17.57 9.23
N ASP A 160 -0.47 17.89 8.03
CA ASP A 160 0.88 18.45 7.72
C ASP A 160 0.85 19.99 8.00
N PRO A 161 1.94 20.81 8.01
CA PRO A 161 3.07 20.79 7.06
C PRO A 161 4.48 21.20 7.62
N ALA A 162 5.46 21.08 6.72
CA ALA A 162 6.78 21.74 6.71
C ALA A 162 7.97 20.96 7.30
N LEU A 163 8.83 20.45 6.42
CA LEU A 163 10.13 21.08 6.13
C LEU A 163 10.84 20.31 5.00
N ALA A 164 11.01 21.01 3.87
CA ALA A 164 11.92 20.66 2.81
C ALA A 164 13.37 20.94 3.25
N VAL A 165 14.29 19.99 3.05
CA VAL A 165 15.73 20.30 2.89
C VAL A 165 16.39 19.32 1.91
N ASN A 166 17.04 19.93 0.92
CA ASN A 166 17.92 19.46 -0.16
C ASN A 166 18.83 18.26 0.12
N PHE A 167 19.09 17.46 -0.93
CA PHE A 167 20.40 16.85 -1.14
C PHE A 167 20.87 16.95 -2.60
N SER A 168 22.12 17.36 -2.73
CA SER A 168 22.82 17.73 -3.96
C SER A 168 23.29 16.54 -4.81
N PHE A 169 23.42 16.88 -6.08
CA PHE A 169 23.92 16.16 -7.25
C PHE A 169 25.40 15.72 -7.12
N GLY A 170 25.73 14.53 -7.62
CA GLY A 170 27.09 13.99 -7.68
C GLY A 170 27.32 13.22 -8.99
N GLU A 171 28.15 13.81 -9.84
CA GLU A 171 28.62 13.36 -11.17
C GLU A 171 29.19 11.93 -11.26
N ARG A 172 29.06 11.31 -12.46
CA ARG A 172 30.19 10.68 -13.18
C ARG A 172 29.89 10.43 -14.67
N GLY A 173 30.56 11.24 -15.50
CA GLY A 173 31.23 10.93 -16.78
C GLY A 173 30.61 9.99 -17.83
N ARG A 174 30.25 10.57 -18.99
CA ARG A 174 30.31 9.90 -20.30
C ARG A 174 31.16 10.74 -21.26
N CYS A 175 32.12 10.10 -21.93
CA CYS A 175 32.82 10.65 -23.10
C CYS A 175 32.28 10.02 -24.39
N VAL A 176 32.36 10.80 -25.46
CA VAL A 176 31.78 10.61 -26.80
C VAL A 176 32.82 10.02 -27.77
N SER A 177 32.34 9.08 -28.61
CA SER A 177 32.56 8.68 -30.04
C SER A 177 33.81 9.18 -30.84
N PRO A 178 34.24 8.58 -32.00
CA PRO A 178 33.42 8.47 -33.24
C PRO A 178 33.72 7.36 -34.32
N ILE A 179 32.66 7.06 -35.10
CA ILE A 179 32.49 6.86 -36.58
C ILE A 179 33.67 6.39 -37.46
N ALA A 180 33.43 5.33 -38.27
CA ALA A 180 33.64 5.30 -39.74
C ALA A 180 32.98 4.05 -40.40
N GLU A 181 32.26 4.27 -41.50
CA GLU A 181 31.65 3.27 -42.39
C GLU A 181 32.59 2.81 -43.53
N ARG A 182 32.18 1.70 -44.19
CA ARG A 182 32.32 1.30 -45.62
C ARG A 182 33.29 0.14 -45.99
N PRO A 183 33.13 -0.54 -47.16
CA PRO A 183 32.68 -1.95 -47.22
C PRO A 183 33.62 -2.93 -47.99
N ALA A 184 33.32 -4.22 -47.85
CA ALA A 184 33.57 -5.39 -48.72
C ALA A 184 34.96 -5.61 -49.40
N VAL A 185 35.56 -6.79 -49.14
CA VAL A 185 35.93 -7.86 -50.11
C VAL A 185 37.05 -8.77 -49.54
N ALA A 186 36.87 -10.08 -49.78
CA ALA A 186 37.86 -11.18 -49.84
C ALA A 186 38.39 -11.85 -48.55
N ALA A 187 38.04 -13.14 -48.44
CA ALA A 187 38.77 -14.24 -47.81
C ALA A 187 40.22 -14.38 -48.38
N PRO A 188 41.19 -15.11 -47.77
CA PRO A 188 40.99 -16.40 -47.09
C PRO A 188 41.85 -16.71 -45.84
N ALA A 189 41.40 -17.76 -45.15
CA ALA A 189 42.14 -18.77 -44.37
C ALA A 189 43.31 -18.33 -43.48
N GLN A 190 43.14 -18.51 -42.16
CA GLN A 190 44.13 -19.18 -41.32
C GLN A 190 43.51 -19.69 -40.01
N ALA A 191 43.75 -20.97 -39.73
CA ALA A 191 43.37 -21.68 -38.53
C ALA A 191 44.27 -21.24 -37.37
N VAL A 192 43.68 -20.79 -36.25
CA VAL A 192 44.38 -20.67 -34.97
C VAL A 192 43.41 -20.91 -33.81
N ALA A 193 43.79 -21.87 -32.97
CA ALA A 193 43.46 -22.08 -31.55
C ALA A 193 41.98 -22.10 -31.14
N ILE A 194 41.50 -23.33 -30.91
CA ILE A 194 40.51 -23.59 -29.86
C ILE A 194 41.22 -23.29 -28.53
N ASP A 195 40.95 -22.12 -27.96
CA ASP A 195 41.36 -21.78 -26.60
C ASP A 195 40.27 -22.26 -25.65
N GLU A 196 40.56 -23.27 -24.83
CA GLU A 196 39.70 -23.64 -23.71
C GLU A 196 39.61 -22.44 -22.75
N PRO A 197 38.41 -21.98 -22.36
CA PRO A 197 38.30 -20.98 -21.30
C PRO A 197 38.72 -21.62 -19.98
N GLY A 198 39.98 -21.40 -19.60
CA GLY A 198 40.60 -22.01 -18.43
C GLY A 198 39.77 -21.82 -17.16
N ALA A 199 39.53 -22.91 -16.44
CA ALA A 199 38.79 -22.98 -15.17
C ALA A 199 39.24 -21.97 -14.10
N SER A 200 40.43 -21.36 -14.24
CA SER A 200 40.98 -20.33 -13.36
C SER A 200 40.18 -19.01 -13.38
N ASP A 201 39.62 -18.62 -14.52
CA ASP A 201 38.86 -17.35 -14.61
C ASP A 201 37.45 -17.46 -14.03
N SER A 202 36.85 -18.65 -14.14
CA SER A 202 35.61 -19.01 -13.46
C SER A 202 35.79 -18.96 -11.93
N LEU A 203 36.90 -19.48 -11.41
CA LEU A 203 37.21 -19.45 -9.97
C LEU A 203 37.36 -18.00 -9.45
N LYS A 204 38.12 -17.15 -10.14
CA LYS A 204 38.29 -15.73 -9.76
C LYS A 204 36.97 -14.96 -9.80
N LYS A 205 36.06 -15.32 -10.72
CA LYS A 205 34.70 -14.73 -10.78
C LYS A 205 33.86 -15.16 -9.58
N VAL A 206 33.93 -16.44 -9.19
CA VAL A 206 33.28 -16.96 -7.98
C VAL A 206 33.81 -16.26 -6.73
N GLU A 207 35.13 -16.09 -6.59
CA GLU A 207 35.71 -15.38 -5.45
C GLU A 207 35.28 -13.91 -5.36
N ARG A 208 35.19 -13.21 -6.51
CA ARG A 208 34.67 -11.83 -6.55
C ARG A 208 33.20 -11.78 -6.15
N ASN A 209 32.39 -12.74 -6.61
CA ASN A 209 30.99 -12.84 -6.22
C ASN A 209 30.84 -13.12 -4.71
N ILE A 210 31.61 -14.05 -4.15
CA ILE A 210 31.58 -14.36 -2.71
C ILE A 210 31.99 -13.13 -1.89
N ARG A 211 33.03 -12.41 -2.30
CA ARG A 211 33.42 -11.15 -1.67
C ARG A 211 32.31 -10.10 -1.72
N SER A 212 31.67 -9.94 -2.88
CA SER A 212 30.53 -9.03 -3.05
C SER A 212 29.36 -9.40 -2.13
N ILE A 213 29.00 -10.69 -2.06
CA ILE A 213 27.94 -11.20 -1.18
C ILE A 213 28.27 -10.93 0.28
N MET A 214 29.50 -11.22 0.72
CA MET A 214 29.92 -10.94 2.10
C MET A 214 29.82 -9.47 2.45
N THR A 215 30.22 -8.57 1.54
CA THR A 215 30.09 -7.12 1.76
C THR A 215 28.63 -6.69 1.81
N SER A 216 27.77 -7.21 0.93
CA SER A 216 26.34 -6.90 0.91
C SER A 216 25.64 -7.40 2.18
N LEU A 217 25.95 -8.61 2.65
CA LEU A 217 25.42 -9.16 3.89
C LEU A 217 25.85 -8.34 5.10
N ARG A 218 27.11 -7.88 5.13
CA ARG A 218 27.61 -7.03 6.22
C ARG A 218 26.90 -5.68 6.24
N GLN A 219 26.75 -5.03 5.08
CA GLN A 219 25.98 -3.79 4.93
C GLN A 219 24.52 -3.97 5.36
N ARG A 220 23.87 -5.08 4.95
CA ARG A 220 22.48 -5.36 5.33
C ARG A 220 22.33 -5.60 6.84
N LYS A 221 23.29 -6.30 7.45
CA LYS A 221 23.32 -6.46 8.91
C LYS A 221 23.43 -5.11 9.61
N ASP A 222 24.33 -4.24 9.17
CA ASP A 222 24.54 -2.93 9.80
C ASP A 222 23.31 -2.04 9.62
N ALA A 223 22.66 -2.08 8.46
CA ALA A 223 21.39 -1.40 8.21
C ALA A 223 20.27 -1.89 9.14
N LEU A 224 20.15 -3.21 9.33
CA LEU A 224 19.15 -3.79 10.24
C LEU A 224 19.42 -3.43 11.71
N LEU A 225 20.68 -3.36 12.12
CA LEU A 225 21.05 -2.92 13.47
C LEU A 225 20.72 -1.44 13.69
N ALA A 226 21.00 -0.58 12.71
CA ALA A 226 20.63 0.83 12.77
C ALA A 226 19.10 1.01 12.87
N GLU A 227 18.34 0.26 12.07
CA GLU A 227 16.88 0.32 12.11
C GLU A 227 16.31 -0.19 13.44
N ARG A 228 16.90 -1.26 14.01
CA ARG A 228 16.50 -1.75 15.33
C ARG A 228 16.73 -0.72 16.43
N LEU A 229 17.86 0.00 16.40
CA LEU A 229 18.13 1.08 17.35
C LEU A 229 17.17 2.26 17.17
N ARG A 230 16.86 2.60 15.92
CA ARG A 230 15.87 3.63 15.59
C ARG A 230 14.49 3.27 16.15
N LEU A 231 14.02 2.05 15.90
CA LEU A 231 12.72 1.57 16.41
C LEU A 231 12.68 1.60 17.93
N SER A 232 13.72 1.11 18.60
CA SER A 232 13.81 1.16 20.08
C SER A 232 13.75 2.59 20.62
N THR A 233 14.35 3.55 19.92
CA THR A 233 14.28 4.97 20.30
C THR A 233 12.86 5.53 20.14
N LEU A 234 12.19 5.17 19.04
CA LEU A 234 10.80 5.58 18.79
C LEU A 234 9.83 4.97 19.79
N GLU A 235 9.99 3.70 20.16
CA GLU A 235 9.20 3.04 21.20
C GLU A 235 9.33 3.78 22.53
N ARG A 236 10.56 4.16 22.93
CA ARG A 236 10.79 4.96 24.14
C ARG A 236 10.09 6.32 24.08
N GLN A 237 10.15 7.01 22.93
CA GLN A 237 9.49 8.30 22.75
C GLN A 237 7.95 8.19 22.79
N LEU A 238 7.40 7.10 22.24
CA LEU A 238 5.97 6.85 22.30
C LEU A 238 5.53 6.57 23.74
N ALA A 239 6.28 5.73 24.48
CA ALA A 239 6.00 5.47 25.89
C ALA A 239 6.08 6.74 26.77
N GLU A 240 7.06 7.61 26.52
CA GLU A 240 7.17 8.91 27.19
C GLU A 240 5.97 9.82 26.89
N ARG A 241 5.49 9.84 25.64
CA ARG A 241 4.30 10.61 25.25
C ARG A 241 3.01 10.05 25.83
N GLU A 242 2.86 8.73 25.85
CA GLU A 242 1.70 8.06 26.43
C GLU A 242 1.60 8.38 27.93
N ALA A 243 2.70 8.22 28.68
CA ALA A 243 2.74 8.58 30.10
C ALA A 243 2.42 10.07 30.36
N ALA A 244 2.86 10.97 29.48
CA ALA A 244 2.54 12.40 29.59
C ALA A 244 1.05 12.69 29.31
N LEU A 245 0.43 11.96 28.38
CA LEU A 245 -1.00 12.07 28.11
C LEU A 245 -1.83 11.52 29.27
N ASP A 246 -1.46 10.37 29.83
CA ASP A 246 -2.14 9.79 31.00
C ASP A 246 -2.11 10.73 32.20
N LEU A 247 -0.96 11.37 32.46
CA LEU A 247 -0.83 12.36 33.52
C LEU A 247 -1.75 13.57 33.28
N ARG A 248 -1.85 14.03 32.04
CA ARG A 248 -2.74 15.15 31.67
C ARG A 248 -4.21 14.75 31.79
N GLU A 249 -4.56 13.54 31.39
CA GLU A 249 -5.93 13.02 31.50
C GLU A 249 -6.36 12.94 32.97
N ALA A 250 -5.52 12.37 33.84
CA ALA A 250 -5.78 12.32 35.28
C ALA A 250 -5.99 13.74 35.86
N ALA A 251 -5.14 14.70 35.48
CA ALA A 251 -5.28 16.08 35.93
C ALA A 251 -6.56 16.77 35.43
N MET A 252 -7.07 16.39 34.25
CA MET A 252 -8.36 16.88 33.74
C MET A 252 -9.52 16.22 34.50
N GLN A 253 -9.46 14.91 34.75
CA GLN A 253 -10.46 14.20 35.53
C GLN A 253 -10.58 14.75 36.95
N ASP A 254 -9.46 15.09 37.61
CA ASP A 254 -9.47 15.74 38.92
C ASP A 254 -10.15 17.12 38.88
N LYS A 255 -9.88 17.90 37.83
CA LYS A 255 -10.55 19.21 37.63
C LYS A 255 -12.04 19.05 37.40
N ASP A 256 -12.45 18.09 36.57
CA ASP A 256 -13.86 17.82 36.31
C ASP A 256 -14.58 17.36 37.58
N ALA A 257 -13.93 16.52 38.41
CA ALA A 257 -14.46 16.12 39.70
C ALA A 257 -14.67 17.32 40.64
N LEU A 258 -13.69 18.25 40.71
CA LEU A 258 -13.81 19.47 41.51
C LEU A 258 -14.93 20.40 41.00
N LEU A 259 -15.05 20.58 39.68
CA LEU A 259 -16.11 21.38 39.09
C LEU A 259 -17.50 20.77 39.36
N ASN A 260 -17.64 19.45 39.23
CA ASN A 260 -18.88 18.76 39.52
C ASN A 260 -19.27 18.83 41.00
N ALA A 261 -18.29 18.77 41.91
CA ALA A 261 -18.52 18.98 43.33
C ALA A 261 -19.01 20.42 43.60
N GLY A 262 -18.37 21.42 42.99
CA GLY A 262 -18.79 22.82 43.11
C GLY A 262 -20.20 23.08 42.54
N LEU A 263 -20.55 22.47 41.40
CA LEU A 263 -21.89 22.54 40.84
C LEU A 263 -22.95 21.89 41.74
N SER A 264 -22.60 20.79 42.40
CA SER A 264 -23.51 20.12 43.34
C SER A 264 -23.77 21.01 44.57
N GLN A 265 -22.72 21.61 45.14
CA GLN A 265 -22.87 22.58 46.23
C GLN A 265 -23.73 23.78 45.84
N LEU A 266 -23.57 24.28 44.61
CA LEU A 266 -24.37 25.41 44.14
C LEU A 266 -25.85 25.06 44.01
N LYS A 267 -26.16 23.83 43.57
CA LYS A 267 -27.55 23.33 43.52
C LYS A 267 -28.15 23.16 44.92
N ASP A 268 -27.36 22.69 45.87
CA ASP A 268 -27.82 22.56 47.25
C ASP A 268 -28.18 23.96 47.81
N ILE A 269 -27.31 24.95 47.61
CA ILE A 269 -27.58 26.35 48.02
C ILE A 269 -28.82 26.92 47.31
N ASP A 270 -28.98 26.67 46.01
CA ASP A 270 -30.14 27.13 45.25
C ASP A 270 -31.44 26.51 45.80
N SER A 271 -31.41 25.23 46.16
CA SER A 271 -32.56 24.56 46.79
C SER A 271 -32.88 25.12 48.19
N GLU A 272 -31.87 25.45 48.99
CA GLU A 272 -32.06 26.10 50.29
C GLU A 272 -32.67 27.49 50.14
N LEU A 273 -32.23 28.27 49.13
CA LEU A 273 -32.80 29.58 48.83
C LEU A 273 -34.27 29.47 48.38
N ASP A 274 -34.60 28.52 47.51
CA ASP A 274 -35.97 28.26 47.06
C ASP A 274 -36.90 27.88 48.23
N GLU A 275 -36.41 27.09 49.19
CA GLU A 275 -37.14 26.77 50.41
C GLU A 275 -37.37 28.01 51.28
N LEU A 276 -36.35 28.86 51.44
CA LEU A 276 -36.47 30.11 52.18
C LEU A 276 -37.48 31.07 51.53
N PHE A 277 -37.45 31.23 50.20
CA PHE A 277 -38.41 32.07 49.48
C PHE A 277 -39.84 31.54 49.62
N ARG A 278 -40.04 30.23 49.49
CA ARG A 278 -41.35 29.60 49.67
C ARG A 278 -41.88 29.77 51.10
N GLY A 279 -41.00 29.69 52.10
CA GLY A 279 -41.34 29.95 53.50
C GLY A 279 -41.80 31.40 53.73
N LEU A 280 -41.14 32.36 53.09
CA LEU A 280 -41.47 33.78 53.20
C LEU A 280 -42.84 34.11 52.56
N ASP A 281 -43.10 33.55 51.37
CA ASP A 281 -44.38 33.74 50.67
C ASP A 281 -45.55 33.20 51.49
N ASN A 282 -45.38 32.04 52.14
CA ASN A 282 -46.40 31.47 53.03
C ASN A 282 -46.63 32.32 54.28
N ALA A 283 -45.60 32.98 54.81
CA ALA A 283 -45.71 33.84 55.99
C ALA A 283 -46.43 35.17 55.73
N THR A 284 -46.45 35.65 54.48
CA THR A 284 -47.13 36.90 54.09
C THR A 284 -48.62 36.72 53.75
N GLN A 285 -49.07 35.47 53.55
CA GLN A 285 -50.48 35.15 53.27
C GLN A 285 -51.30 34.80 54.52
N SER A 286 -50.67 34.68 55.69
CA SER A 286 -51.32 34.34 56.96
C SER A 286 -51.48 35.54 57.87
#